data_AF-A0A2A5YJF3-F1
#
_entry.id   AF-A0A2A5YJF3-F1
#
_cell.length_a   1.000
_cell.length_b   1.000
_cell.length_c   1.000
_cell.angle_alpha   90.00
_cell.angle_beta   90.00
_cell.angle_gamma   90.00
#
_symmetry.space_group_name_H-M   'P 1'
#
loop_
_entity.id
_entity.type
_entity.pdbx_description
1 polymer ?
#
loop_
_entity_poly.entity_id
_entity_poly.type
_entity_poly.pdbx_seq_one_letter_code
_entity_poly.pdbx_strand_id
1 'polypeptide(L)'
;RLPHDYSHAVSILKARRLIKGYSDTHARGLGKFDKVMQGATRLANHPDAGEWTERLIRTALADAEGNALDGALKTVDSFVDVDGGAAGTA
;
A
#
# COMPACT_ATOMS: atom_id res chain seq x y z
N ARG A 1 -19.54 -0.71 2.53
CA ARG A 1 -18.49 0.25 2.93
C ARG A 1 -17.84 -0.19 4.23
N LEU A 2 -18.43 0.07 5.41
CA LEU A 2 -17.78 -0.15 6.73
C LEU A 2 -17.00 -1.48 6.97
N PRO A 3 -17.48 -2.69 6.62
CA PRO A 3 -16.72 -3.92 6.89
C PRO A 3 -15.47 -4.10 6.01
N HIS A 4 -15.57 -3.73 4.73
CA HIS A 4 -14.46 -3.80 3.77
C HIS A 4 -13.42 -2.69 4.03
N ASP A 5 -13.89 -1.54 4.54
CA ASP A 5 -13.03 -0.41 4.84
C ASP A 5 -12.29 -0.58 6.18
N TYR A 6 -12.82 -1.38 7.12
CA TYR A 6 -12.24 -1.52 8.46
C TYR A 6 -10.83 -2.14 8.44
N SER A 7 -10.67 -3.29 7.77
CA SER A 7 -9.38 -3.97 7.69
C SER A 7 -8.34 -3.10 6.99
N HIS A 8 -8.75 -2.41 5.94
CA HIS A 8 -7.92 -1.46 5.21
C HIS A 8 -7.51 -0.26 6.08
N ALA A 9 -8.46 0.35 6.79
CA ALA A 9 -8.20 1.45 7.71
C ALA A 9 -7.24 1.05 8.84
N VAL A 10 -7.43 -0.12 9.43
CA VAL A 10 -6.51 -0.67 10.45
C VAL A 10 -5.10 -0.83 9.87
N SER A 11 -4.96 -1.37 8.66
CA SER A 11 -3.65 -1.52 8.03
C SER A 11 -3.01 -0.17 7.69
N ILE A 12 -3.76 0.82 7.21
CA ILE A 12 -3.25 2.19 7.02
C ILE A 12 -2.62 2.73 8.32
N LEU A 13 -3.29 2.56 9.46
CA LEU A 13 -2.75 3.00 10.76
C LEU A 13 -1.45 2.25 11.12
N LYS A 14 -1.36 0.96 10.81
CA LYS A 14 -0.15 0.15 11.06
C LYS A 14 1.05 0.59 10.22
N ALA A 15 0.86 1.25 9.07
CA ALA A 15 1.95 1.73 8.23
C ALA A 15 2.92 2.64 9.00
N ARG A 16 2.46 3.31 10.07
CA ARG A 16 3.32 4.16 10.92
C ARG A 16 4.52 3.43 11.52
N ARG A 17 4.49 2.10 11.63
CA ARG A 17 5.62 1.26 12.09
C ARG A 17 6.85 1.32 11.18
N LEU A 18 6.71 1.81 9.95
CA LEU A 18 7.80 1.97 8.98
C LEU A 18 8.75 3.12 9.35
N ILE A 19 8.25 4.12 10.06
CA ILE A 19 9.03 5.30 10.43
C ILE A 19 9.73 5.03 11.76
N LYS A 20 11.06 5.02 11.75
CA LYS A 20 11.89 4.70 12.92
C LYS A 20 13.06 5.68 13.07
N GLY A 21 13.43 5.96 14.31
CA GLY A 21 14.64 6.71 14.66
C GLY A 21 14.71 8.11 14.05
N TYR A 22 15.94 8.57 13.82
CA TYR A 22 16.30 9.85 13.22
C TYR A 22 17.32 9.64 12.07
N SER A 23 17.62 10.71 11.33
CA SER A 23 18.57 10.73 10.20
C SER A 23 18.24 9.70 9.10
N ASP A 24 19.23 9.00 8.55
CA ASP A 24 19.07 8.09 7.40
C ASP A 24 18.05 6.98 7.62
N THR A 25 17.88 6.53 8.86
CA THR A 25 16.86 5.52 9.21
C THR A 25 15.46 6.12 9.10
N HIS A 26 15.30 7.39 9.49
CA HIS A 26 14.04 8.11 9.33
C HIS A 26 13.75 8.37 7.85
N ALA A 27 14.72 8.87 7.08
CA ALA A 27 14.54 9.15 5.66
C ALA A 27 14.13 7.90 4.86
N ARG A 28 14.80 6.76 5.10
CA ARG A 28 14.44 5.47 4.48
C ARG A 28 13.06 4.98 4.92
N GLY A 29 12.73 5.10 6.21
CA GLY A 29 11.42 4.73 6.74
C GLY A 29 10.29 5.58 6.18
N LEU A 30 10.52 6.88 6.03
CA LEU A 30 9.57 7.84 5.46
C LEU A 30 9.31 7.56 3.98
N GLY A 31 10.35 7.32 3.17
CA GLY A 31 10.17 6.98 1.76
C GLY A 31 9.35 5.69 1.55
N LYS A 32 9.52 4.68 2.40
CA LYS A 32 8.71 3.46 2.37
C LYS A 32 7.28 3.71 2.83
N PHE A 33 7.10 4.54 3.85
CA PHE A 33 5.78 4.95 4.32
C PHE A 33 5.00 5.64 3.20
N ASP A 34 5.61 6.61 2.50
CA ASP A 34 4.96 7.33 1.40
C ASP A 34 4.54 6.38 0.27
N LYS A 35 5.42 5.44 -0.12
CA LYS A 35 5.10 4.40 -1.11
C LYS A 35 3.92 3.51 -0.68
N VAL A 36 3.89 3.06 0.58
CA VAL A 36 2.78 2.26 1.12
C VAL A 36 1.47 3.05 1.13
N MET A 37 1.50 4.33 1.49
CA MET A 37 0.30 5.19 1.51
C MET A 37 -0.25 5.44 0.10
N GLN A 38 0.61 5.59 -0.90
CA GLN A 38 0.20 5.66 -2.30
C GLN A 38 -0.48 4.37 -2.77
N GLY A 39 0.11 3.21 -2.47
CA GLY A 39 -0.50 1.91 -2.77
C GLY A 39 -1.84 1.71 -2.06
N ALA A 40 -1.94 2.10 -0.79
CA ALA A 40 -3.19 2.04 -0.03
C ALA A 40 -4.28 2.91 -0.67
N THR A 41 -3.93 4.09 -1.17
CA THR A 41 -4.87 4.98 -1.88
C THR A 41 -5.42 4.32 -3.14
N ARG A 42 -4.58 3.62 -3.91
CA ARG A 42 -5.00 2.88 -5.11
C ARG A 42 -5.96 1.73 -4.78
N LEU A 43 -5.79 1.12 -3.61
CA LEU A 43 -6.59 0.00 -3.13
C LEU A 43 -7.93 0.42 -2.50
N ALA A 44 -8.25 1.71 -2.36
CA ALA A 44 -9.37 2.18 -1.54
C ALA A 44 -10.75 1.57 -1.85
N ASN A 45 -10.97 1.06 -3.08
CA ASN A 45 -12.21 0.38 -3.47
C ASN A 45 -12.02 -1.11 -3.80
N HIS A 46 -10.84 -1.67 -3.58
CA HIS A 46 -10.54 -3.07 -3.87
C HIS A 46 -11.14 -3.99 -2.78
N PRO A 47 -11.76 -5.14 -3.12
CA PRO A 47 -12.36 -6.04 -2.13
C PRO A 47 -11.36 -6.54 -1.08
N ASP A 48 -10.11 -6.77 -1.49
CA ASP A 48 -9.01 -7.25 -0.64
C ASP A 48 -8.06 -6.15 -0.17
N ALA A 49 -8.52 -4.89 -0.13
CA ALA A 49 -7.68 -3.74 0.17
C ALA A 49 -6.90 -3.87 1.50
N GLY A 50 -7.50 -4.46 2.54
CA GLY A 50 -6.83 -4.70 3.82
C GLY A 50 -5.67 -5.70 3.71
N GLU A 51 -5.86 -6.81 3.00
CA GLU A 51 -4.81 -7.82 2.83
C GLU A 51 -3.63 -7.23 2.04
N TRP A 52 -3.92 -6.52 0.95
CA TRP A 52 -2.89 -5.92 0.12
C TRP A 52 -2.13 -4.81 0.84
N THR A 53 -2.81 -3.92 1.59
CA THR A 53 -2.11 -2.90 2.40
C THR A 53 -1.23 -3.55 3.48
N GLU A 54 -1.68 -4.62 4.15
CA GLU A 54 -0.83 -5.35 5.11
C GLU A 54 0.38 -6.00 4.42
N ARG A 55 0.21 -6.51 3.18
CA ARG A 55 1.30 -7.06 2.38
C ARG A 55 2.32 -5.99 1.97
N LEU A 56 1.88 -4.80 1.59
CA LEU A 56 2.78 -3.65 1.34
C LEU A 56 3.59 -3.30 2.59
N ILE A 57 2.96 -3.25 3.77
CA ILE A 57 3.66 -2.98 5.03
C ILE A 57 4.68 -4.07 5.36
N ARG A 58 4.30 -5.35 5.20
CA ARG A 58 5.18 -6.49 5.49
C ARG A 58 6.41 -6.49 4.58
N THR A 59 6.24 -6.27 3.28
CA THR A 59 7.36 -6.21 2.32
C THR A 59 8.28 -5.03 2.59
N ALA A 60 7.71 -3.85 2.91
CA ALA A 60 8.48 -2.67 3.29
C ALA A 60 9.31 -2.85 4.58
N LEU A 61 8.79 -3.61 5.55
CA LEU A 61 9.51 -3.92 6.79
C LEU A 61 10.62 -4.97 6.60
N ALA A 62 10.41 -5.95 5.73
CA ALA A 62 11.32 -7.08 5.53
C ALA A 62 12.54 -6.74 4.69
N ASP A 63 12.42 -5.77 3.77
CA ASP A 63 13.45 -5.46 2.80
C ASP A 63 13.98 -4.04 3.00
N ALA A 64 15.25 -3.92 3.38
CA ALA A 64 15.92 -2.64 3.57
C ALA A 64 16.02 -1.82 2.26
N GLU A 65 16.24 -2.49 1.13
CA GLU A 65 16.46 -1.91 -0.20
C GLU A 65 15.13 -1.51 -0.87
N GLY A 66 14.05 -2.23 -0.56
CA GLY A 66 12.69 -1.90 -0.99
C GLY A 66 12.24 -2.56 -2.30
N ASN A 67 13.03 -3.48 -2.86
CA ASN A 67 12.72 -4.27 -4.04
C ASN A 67 11.42 -5.08 -3.86
N ALA A 68 11.22 -5.69 -2.68
CA ALA A 68 10.02 -6.45 -2.37
C ALA A 68 8.76 -5.58 -2.34
N LEU A 69 8.89 -4.36 -1.81
CA LEU A 69 7.80 -3.37 -1.81
C LEU A 69 7.47 -2.93 -3.24
N ASP A 70 8.50 -2.64 -4.04
CA ASP A 70 8.32 -2.20 -5.43
C ASP A 70 7.66 -3.29 -6.28
N GLY A 71 8.02 -4.57 -6.06
CA GLY A 71 7.34 -5.70 -6.70
C GLY A 71 5.86 -5.80 -6.31
N ALA A 72 5.54 -5.66 -5.02
CA ALA A 72 4.16 -5.69 -4.53
C ALA A 72 3.32 -4.52 -5.06
N LEU A 73 3.93 -3.32 -5.19
CA LEU A 73 3.28 -2.15 -5.77
C LEU A 73 2.95 -2.35 -7.26
N LYS A 74 3.82 -2.99 -8.04
CA LYS A 74 3.50 -3.35 -9.44
C LYS A 74 2.27 -4.24 -9.54
N THR A 75 2.10 -5.19 -8.61
CA THR A 75 0.87 -5.99 -8.57
C THR A 75 -0.35 -5.15 -8.23
N VAL A 76 -0.24 -4.22 -7.28
CA VAL A 76 -1.33 -3.28 -6.95
C VAL A 76 -1.71 -2.42 -8.16
N ASP A 77 -0.72 -1.90 -8.88
CA ASP A 77 -0.95 -1.07 -10.07
C ASP A 77 -1.68 -1.86 -11.18
N SER A 78 -1.41 -3.16 -11.31
CA SER A 78 -2.12 -4.03 -12.26
C SER A 78 -3.61 -4.21 -11.98
N PHE A 79 -4.09 -3.90 -10.77
CA PHE A 79 -5.53 -3.89 -10.47
C PHE A 79 -6.23 -2.67 -11.04
N VAL A 80 -5.53 -1.53 -11.12
CA VAL A 80 -6.10 -0.27 -11.61
C VAL A 80 -6.17 -0.25 -13.15
N ASP A 81 -5.22 -0.88 -13.82
CA ASP A 81 -5.18 -0.97 -15.29
C ASP A 81 -6.31 -1.87 -15.86
N VAL A 82 -6.90 -2.75 -15.04
CA VAL A 82 -7.96 -3.69 -15.46
C VAL A 82 -9.36 -3.05 -15.36
N ASP A 83 -9.57 -2.07 -14.48
CA ASP A 83 -10.89 -1.46 -14.21
C ASP A 83 -11.24 -0.27 -15.14
N GLY A 84 -10.32 0.16 -16.02
CA GLY A 84 -10.51 1.30 -16.93
C GLY A 84 -11.34 1.03 -18.19
N GLY A 85 -11.84 -0.19 -18.40
CA GLY A 85 -12.46 -0.63 -19.67
C GLY A 85 -13.99 -0.55 -19.79
N ALA A 86 -14.73 -0.13 -18.76
CA ALA A 86 -16.20 -0.28 -18.75
C ALA A 86 -16.97 0.96 -18.25
N ALA A 87 -16.54 2.17 -18.60
CA ALA A 87 -17.32 3.38 -18.38
C ALA A 87 -17.20 4.33 -19.58
N GLY A 88 -17.90 4.02 -20.66
CA GLY A 88 -17.90 4.87 -21.85
C GLY A 88 -18.66 4.33 -23.06
N THR A 89 -19.86 3.79 -22.88
CA THR A 89 -20.89 3.73 -23.94
C THR A 89 -22.27 3.50 -23.32
N ALA A 90 -23.05 4.58 -23.17
CA ALA A 90 -24.50 4.66 -23.29
C ALA A 90 -24.93 6.11 -23.09
#